data_AF-A0A5C8DY54-F1
#
_entry.id   AF-A0A5C8DY54-F1
#
_cell.length_a   1.000
_cell.length_b   1.000
_cell.length_c   1.000
_cell.angle_alpha   90.00
_cell.angle_beta   90.00
_cell.angle_gamma   90.00
#
_symmetry.space_group_name_H-M   'P 1'
#
loop_
_entity.id
_entity.type
_entity.pdbx_description
1 polymer ?
#
loop_
_entity_poly.entity_id
_entity_poly.type
_entity_poly.pdbx_seq_one_letter_code
_entity_poly.pdbx_strand_id
1 'polypeptide(L)'
;MQKAENKIGKVKKSKYPQQKRHRSQMSEWALNTLVDKFNKLDKSKTTIHRHLLGEKTITFSKEDIDKILNKNNIKDLIIEYNRTLTDKNKNWDERIVIRDNKISQTDKGKQNLCIVLSLSKNEVITAYYNPLDDNHATINMDRYDKFPINGI
;
A
#
# COMPACT_ATOMS: atom_id res chain seq x y z
N MET A 1 -20.85 3.31 11.45
CA MET A 1 -19.64 2.57 11.85
C MET A 1 -18.88 2.18 10.59
N GLN A 2 -17.56 2.36 10.55
CA GLN A 2 -16.77 1.98 9.37
C GLN A 2 -16.74 0.45 9.23
N LYS A 3 -17.00 -0.08 8.03
CA LYS A 3 -16.87 -1.51 7.73
C LYS A 3 -15.46 -1.83 7.25
N ALA A 4 -14.88 -2.90 7.78
CA ALA A 4 -13.56 -3.39 7.42
C ALA A 4 -13.62 -4.79 6.79
N GLU A 5 -12.65 -5.08 5.92
CA GLU A 5 -12.42 -6.43 5.41
C GLU A 5 -11.00 -6.87 5.75
N ASN A 6 -10.90 -7.83 6.67
CA ASN A 6 -9.63 -8.43 7.06
C ASN A 6 -9.42 -9.70 6.23
N LYS A 7 -8.82 -9.58 5.03
CA LYS A 7 -8.39 -10.75 4.24
C LYS A 7 -7.08 -11.32 4.79
N ILE A 8 -7.10 -11.81 6.02
CA ILE A 8 -5.94 -12.47 6.65
C ILE A 8 -5.80 -13.87 6.03
N GLY A 9 -4.58 -14.23 5.59
CA GLY A 9 -4.24 -15.59 5.14
C GLY A 9 -4.68 -16.00 3.72
N LYS A 10 -5.72 -15.39 3.12
CA LYS A 10 -6.12 -15.68 1.73
C LYS A 10 -5.38 -14.78 0.73
N VAL A 11 -4.18 -15.19 0.35
CA VAL A 11 -3.39 -14.49 -0.68
C VAL A 11 -3.88 -14.88 -2.07
N LYS A 12 -4.52 -13.94 -2.79
CA LYS A 12 -4.77 -14.13 -4.22
C LYS A 12 -3.44 -14.03 -4.97
N LYS A 13 -3.10 -15.07 -5.75
CA LYS A 13 -1.99 -14.98 -6.72
C LYS A 13 -2.31 -13.87 -7.72
N SER A 14 -1.38 -12.95 -7.93
CA SER A 14 -1.50 -11.95 -8.98
C SER A 14 -1.45 -12.64 -10.34
N LYS A 15 -2.20 -12.10 -11.31
CA LYS A 15 -2.16 -12.56 -12.71
C LYS A 15 -0.75 -12.46 -13.31
N TYR A 16 0.02 -11.48 -12.86
CA TYR A 16 1.35 -11.17 -13.36
C TYR A 16 2.40 -11.26 -12.24
N PRO A 17 3.68 -11.45 -12.60
CA PRO A 17 4.79 -11.46 -11.64
C PRO A 17 4.83 -10.21 -10.76
N GLN A 18 5.25 -10.41 -9.52
CA GLN A 18 5.44 -9.36 -8.53
C GLN A 18 6.80 -9.52 -7.88
N GLN A 19 7.46 -8.40 -7.62
CA GLN A 19 8.64 -8.32 -6.75
C GLN A 19 8.28 -7.47 -5.54
N LYS A 20 8.46 -7.98 -4.34
CA LYS A 20 8.00 -7.36 -3.10
C LYS A 20 9.11 -7.22 -2.09
N ARG A 21 9.09 -6.07 -1.42
CA ARG A 21 9.97 -5.71 -0.31
C ARG A 21 9.16 -5.34 0.91
N HIS A 22 9.43 -6.04 2.00
CA HIS A 22 8.95 -5.63 3.30
C HIS A 22 9.78 -4.45 3.80
N ARG A 23 9.22 -3.58 4.65
CA ARG A 23 9.93 -2.43 5.25
C ARG A 23 11.26 -2.77 5.90
N SER A 24 11.38 -3.95 6.52
CA SER A 24 12.62 -4.43 7.14
C SER A 24 13.73 -4.78 6.13
N GLN A 25 13.37 -4.96 4.85
CA GLN A 25 14.32 -5.26 3.77
C GLN A 25 14.77 -4.00 3.01
N MET A 26 14.17 -2.84 3.30
CA MET A 26 14.47 -1.58 2.63
C MET A 26 15.51 -0.79 3.42
N SER A 27 16.60 -0.42 2.75
CA SER A 27 17.60 0.49 3.30
C SER A 27 17.06 1.90 3.46
N GLU A 28 17.77 2.72 4.22
CA GLU A 28 17.45 4.14 4.41
C GLU A 28 17.41 4.91 3.07
N TRP A 29 18.40 4.65 2.22
CA TRP A 29 18.47 5.21 0.87
C TRP A 29 17.27 4.81 0.01
N ALA A 30 16.85 3.55 0.11
CA ALA A 30 15.68 3.08 -0.61
C ALA A 30 14.43 3.85 -0.17
N LEU A 31 14.20 3.96 1.14
CA LEU A 31 13.03 4.67 1.64
C LEU A 31 13.01 6.14 1.23
N ASN A 32 14.15 6.82 1.29
CA ASN A 32 14.27 8.20 0.81
C ASN A 32 13.90 8.32 -0.67
N THR A 33 14.36 7.38 -1.50
CA THR A 33 14.01 7.34 -2.93
C THR A 33 12.50 7.15 -3.14
N LEU A 34 11.83 6.31 -2.35
CA LEU A 34 10.37 6.13 -2.42
C LEU A 34 9.62 7.39 -1.96
N VAL A 35 10.11 8.06 -0.92
CA VAL A 35 9.56 9.34 -0.44
C VAL A 35 9.70 10.40 -1.53
N ASP A 36 10.86 10.50 -2.20
CA ASP A 36 11.07 11.44 -3.30
C ASP A 36 10.12 11.16 -4.47
N LYS A 37 9.95 9.88 -4.85
CA LYS A 37 8.98 9.48 -5.88
C LYS A 37 7.56 9.86 -5.47
N PHE A 38 7.18 9.63 -4.21
CA PHE A 38 5.88 10.01 -3.69
C PHE A 38 5.66 11.53 -3.73
N ASN A 39 6.64 12.33 -3.28
CA ASN A 39 6.55 13.78 -3.23
C ASN A 39 6.48 14.42 -4.62
N LYS A 40 7.01 13.76 -5.66
CA LYS A 40 6.90 14.20 -7.06
C LYS A 40 5.53 13.96 -7.69
N LEU A 41 4.64 13.20 -7.04
CA LEU A 41 3.30 12.98 -7.56
C LEU A 41 2.44 14.24 -7.44
N ASP A 42 1.71 14.56 -8.50
CA ASP A 42 0.63 15.55 -8.45
C ASP A 42 -0.59 14.96 -7.72
N LYS A 43 -0.68 15.22 -6.40
CA LYS A 43 -1.74 14.66 -5.53
C LYS A 43 -3.14 15.10 -5.95
N SER A 44 -3.27 16.27 -6.57
CA SER A 44 -4.55 16.77 -7.07
C SER A 44 -5.10 15.93 -8.23
N LYS A 45 -4.22 15.22 -8.94
CA LYS A 45 -4.55 14.32 -10.05
C LYS A 45 -4.50 12.84 -9.67
N THR A 46 -4.27 12.51 -8.40
CA THR A 46 -4.28 11.11 -7.98
C THR A 46 -5.66 10.50 -8.19
N THR A 47 -5.74 9.45 -8.99
CA THR A 47 -7.00 8.75 -9.26
C THR A 47 -7.24 7.62 -8.26
N ILE A 48 -8.49 7.20 -8.10
CA ILE A 48 -8.86 6.02 -7.31
C ILE A 48 -9.32 4.94 -8.29
N HIS A 49 -8.68 3.78 -8.25
CA HIS A 49 -8.98 2.70 -9.18
C HIS A 49 -10.45 2.30 -9.12
N ARG A 50 -11.10 2.05 -10.28
CA ARG A 50 -12.56 1.86 -10.40
C ARG A 50 -13.16 0.82 -9.44
N HIS A 51 -12.47 -0.28 -9.18
CA HIS A 51 -12.96 -1.30 -8.24
C HIS A 51 -13.17 -0.75 -6.82
N LEU A 52 -12.49 0.35 -6.47
CA LEU A 52 -12.68 1.05 -5.22
C LEU A 52 -13.91 1.98 -5.20
N LEU A 53 -14.54 2.23 -6.34
CA LEU A 53 -15.70 3.12 -6.46
C LEU A 53 -17.03 2.36 -6.56
N GLY A 54 -16.99 1.03 -6.71
CA GLY A 54 -18.19 0.17 -6.75
C GLY A 54 -18.79 -0.11 -5.36
N GLU A 55 -19.87 -0.90 -5.32
CA GLU A 55 -20.46 -1.39 -4.07
C GLU A 55 -19.39 -2.13 -3.25
N LYS A 56 -19.19 -1.67 -2.02
CA LYS A 56 -18.14 -2.18 -1.15
C LYS A 56 -18.69 -2.74 0.15
N THR A 57 -18.07 -3.85 0.55
CA THR A 57 -18.09 -4.33 1.93
C THR A 57 -17.28 -3.45 2.88
N ILE A 58 -16.30 -2.68 2.39
CA ILE A 58 -15.44 -1.78 3.18
C ILE A 58 -15.88 -0.32 3.01
N THR A 59 -15.93 0.45 4.10
CA THR A 59 -16.21 1.89 4.02
C THR A 59 -14.98 2.71 4.40
N PHE A 60 -14.52 3.54 3.48
CA PHE A 60 -13.57 4.62 3.73
C PHE A 60 -13.99 5.82 2.91
N SER A 61 -13.66 7.02 3.37
CA SER A 61 -13.99 8.24 2.64
C SER A 61 -12.83 8.64 1.73
N LYS A 62 -13.11 9.43 0.69
CA LYS A 62 -12.05 10.01 -0.14
C LYS A 62 -11.15 10.91 0.71
N GLU A 63 -11.75 11.65 1.65
CA GLU A 63 -11.02 12.53 2.56
C GLU A 63 -10.00 11.78 3.43
N ASP A 64 -10.28 10.54 3.83
CA ASP A 64 -9.32 9.72 4.59
C ASP A 64 -8.11 9.33 3.73
N ILE A 65 -8.31 9.03 2.44
CA ILE A 65 -7.22 8.80 1.49
C ILE A 65 -6.43 10.09 1.25
N ASP A 66 -7.14 11.20 1.02
CA ASP A 66 -6.53 12.50 0.75
C ASP A 66 -5.67 12.96 1.94
N LYS A 67 -6.08 12.69 3.18
CA LYS A 67 -5.26 12.94 4.38
C LYS A 67 -3.94 12.19 4.35
N ILE A 68 -3.93 10.93 3.88
CA ILE A 68 -2.70 10.14 3.75
C ILE A 68 -1.83 10.70 2.63
N LEU A 69 -2.42 11.02 1.47
CA LEU A 69 -1.71 11.55 0.30
C LEU A 69 -1.05 12.91 0.56
N ASN A 70 -1.61 13.71 1.47
CA ASN A 70 -1.12 15.04 1.83
C ASN A 70 -0.24 15.06 3.10
N LYS A 71 0.20 13.89 3.61
CA LYS A 71 1.15 13.88 4.75
C LYS A 71 2.54 14.37 4.30
N ASN A 72 3.11 15.28 5.09
CA ASN A 72 4.44 15.85 4.85
C ASN A 72 5.58 14.81 4.89
N ASN A 73 5.43 13.77 5.70
CA ASN A 73 6.40 12.69 5.78
C ASN A 73 5.66 11.35 5.87
N ILE A 74 5.84 10.51 4.85
CA ILE A 74 5.26 9.16 4.79
C ILE A 74 6.29 8.06 5.07
N LYS A 75 7.56 8.40 5.32
CA LYS A 75 8.66 7.43 5.35
C LYS A 75 8.43 6.28 6.32
N ASP A 76 8.01 6.60 7.53
CA ASP A 76 7.72 5.62 8.59
C ASP A 76 6.36 4.92 8.40
N LEU A 77 5.56 5.40 7.45
CA LEU A 77 4.26 4.84 7.09
C LEU A 77 4.37 3.85 5.93
N ILE A 78 5.49 3.83 5.19
CA ILE A 78 5.73 2.85 4.13
C ILE A 78 6.02 1.50 4.78
N ILE A 79 5.17 0.51 4.53
CA ILE A 79 5.31 -0.85 5.08
C ILE A 79 5.71 -1.89 4.04
N GLU A 80 5.45 -1.63 2.76
CA GLU A 80 5.80 -2.52 1.65
C GLU A 80 6.06 -1.71 0.38
N TYR A 81 7.02 -2.17 -0.42
CA TYR A 81 7.20 -1.78 -1.81
C TYR A 81 6.95 -2.99 -2.71
N ASN A 82 6.30 -2.76 -3.85
CA ASN A 82 5.95 -3.80 -4.79
C ASN A 82 6.12 -3.30 -6.23
N ARG A 83 6.82 -4.07 -7.07
CA ARG A 83 6.81 -3.93 -8.53
C ARG A 83 5.89 -4.98 -9.09
N THR A 84 4.83 -4.56 -9.77
CA THR A 84 3.91 -5.48 -10.44
C THR A 84 4.01 -5.29 -11.95
N LEU A 85 4.21 -6.37 -12.68
CA LEU A 85 4.18 -6.34 -14.14
C LEU A 85 2.74 -6.06 -14.61
N THR A 86 2.51 -5.06 -15.46
CA THR A 86 1.13 -4.64 -15.82
C THR A 86 0.60 -5.24 -17.11
N ASP A 87 1.48 -5.69 -17.99
CA ASP A 87 1.15 -6.24 -19.31
C ASP A 87 2.21 -7.24 -19.77
N LYS A 88 1.94 -7.93 -20.89
CA LYS A 88 2.92 -8.80 -21.55
C LYS A 88 4.13 -8.01 -22.10
N ASN A 89 4.04 -6.68 -22.18
CA ASN A 89 5.05 -5.80 -22.76
C ASN A 89 6.11 -5.34 -21.75
N LYS A 90 6.18 -5.98 -20.58
CA LYS A 90 7.23 -5.84 -19.56
C LYS A 90 7.28 -4.49 -18.84
N ASN A 91 6.18 -3.72 -18.81
CA ASN A 91 6.12 -2.51 -18.00
C ASN A 91 5.92 -2.85 -16.52
N TRP A 92 6.78 -2.31 -15.67
CA TRP A 92 6.70 -2.45 -14.22
C TRP A 92 5.97 -1.25 -13.62
N ASP A 93 4.90 -1.53 -12.88
CA ASP A 93 4.23 -0.55 -12.05
C ASP A 93 4.77 -0.63 -10.63
N GLU A 94 5.42 0.46 -10.22
CA GLU A 94 5.98 0.62 -8.90
C GLU A 94 4.91 1.09 -7.92
N ARG A 95 4.76 0.36 -6.82
CA ARG A 95 3.72 0.60 -5.83
C ARG A 95 4.31 0.62 -4.44
N ILE A 96 3.73 1.44 -3.59
CA ILE A 96 4.00 1.43 -2.14
C ILE A 96 2.72 1.16 -1.37
N VAL A 97 2.86 0.50 -0.24
CA VAL A 97 1.81 0.35 0.76
C VAL A 97 2.09 1.32 1.88
N ILE A 98 1.18 2.26 2.09
CA ILE A 98 1.23 3.25 3.16
C ILE A 98 0.19 2.85 4.20
N ARG A 99 0.63 2.62 5.44
CA ARG A 99 -0.22 2.38 6.60
C ARG A 99 -0.30 3.64 7.43
N ASP A 100 -1.49 4.22 7.54
CA ASP A 100 -1.69 5.39 8.38
C ASP A 100 -1.43 5.07 9.86
N ASN A 101 -0.94 6.04 10.62
CA ASN A 101 -0.76 5.91 12.06
C ASN A 101 -2.05 6.24 12.84
N LYS A 102 -3.05 6.82 12.20
CA LYS A 102 -4.36 7.08 12.81
C LYS A 102 -5.09 5.77 13.07
N ILE A 103 -5.63 5.65 14.29
CA ILE A 103 -6.51 4.55 14.69
C ILE A 103 -7.94 4.89 14.28
N SER A 104 -8.54 4.03 13.47
CA SER A 104 -9.95 4.05 13.09
C SER A 104 -10.72 3.00 13.88
N GLN A 105 -11.93 3.34 14.31
CA GLN A 105 -12.87 2.39 14.91
C GLN A 105 -13.76 1.80 13.82
N THR A 106 -13.63 0.50 13.58
CA THR A 106 -14.41 -0.26 12.59
C THR A 106 -15.32 -1.29 13.28
N ASP A 107 -16.14 -1.99 12.48
CA ASP A 107 -16.91 -3.16 12.92
C ASP A 107 -16.03 -4.36 13.32
N LYS A 108 -14.71 -4.29 13.09
CA LYS A 108 -13.70 -5.28 13.48
C LYS A 108 -12.76 -4.77 14.59
N GLY A 109 -13.07 -3.63 15.20
CA GLY A 109 -12.29 -3.05 16.29
C GLY A 109 -11.38 -1.90 15.87
N LYS A 110 -10.29 -1.70 16.61
CA LYS A 110 -9.31 -0.65 16.33
C LYS A 110 -8.38 -1.10 15.20
N GLN A 111 -8.26 -0.28 14.16
CA GLN A 111 -7.49 -0.61 12.95
C GLN A 111 -6.82 0.62 12.34
N ASN A 112 -5.82 0.42 11.48
CA ASN A 112 -5.24 1.48 10.66
C ASN A 112 -5.69 1.34 9.21
N LEU A 113 -5.89 2.46 8.52
CA LEU A 113 -6.13 2.46 7.08
C LEU A 113 -4.82 2.24 6.34
N CYS A 114 -4.79 1.26 5.45
CA CYS A 114 -3.71 1.02 4.51
C CYS A 114 -4.16 1.39 3.10
N ILE A 115 -3.31 2.07 2.34
CA ILE A 115 -3.50 2.32 0.91
C ILE A 115 -2.35 1.72 0.11
N VAL A 116 -2.66 1.17 -1.06
CA VAL A 116 -1.68 0.76 -2.07
C VAL A 116 -1.71 1.80 -3.16
N LEU A 117 -0.62 2.56 -3.28
CA LEU A 117 -0.48 3.65 -4.24
C LEU A 117 0.48 3.22 -5.36
N SER A 118 0.04 3.33 -6.61
CA SER A 118 0.91 3.28 -7.78
C SER A 118 1.64 4.61 -7.93
N LEU A 119 2.97 4.55 -7.81
CA LEU A 119 3.87 5.67 -8.10
C LEU A 119 3.99 5.91 -9.60
N SER A 120 3.90 4.85 -10.41
CA SER A 120 4.02 4.95 -11.88
C SER A 120 2.77 5.55 -12.53
N LYS A 121 1.59 5.29 -11.99
CA LYS A 121 0.30 5.71 -12.57
C LYS A 121 -0.39 6.84 -11.81
N ASN A 122 0.16 7.24 -10.67
CA ASN A 122 -0.48 8.18 -9.74
C ASN A 122 -1.93 7.76 -9.40
N GLU A 123 -2.09 6.51 -8.98
CA GLU A 123 -3.40 5.87 -8.76
C GLU A 123 -3.41 5.09 -7.44
N VAL A 124 -4.42 5.33 -6.60
CA VAL A 124 -4.71 4.47 -5.44
C VAL A 124 -5.37 3.20 -5.95
N ILE A 125 -4.61 2.11 -5.93
CA ILE A 125 -5.02 0.81 -6.46
C ILE A 125 -6.00 0.14 -5.51
N THR A 126 -5.68 0.07 -4.22
CA THR A 126 -6.56 -0.54 -3.22
C THR A 126 -6.42 0.16 -1.86
N ALA A 127 -7.41 -0.01 -0.99
CA ALA A 127 -7.35 0.43 0.39
C ALA A 127 -8.12 -0.55 1.29
N TYR A 128 -7.59 -0.81 2.48
CA TYR A 128 -8.12 -1.78 3.43
C TYR A 128 -7.76 -1.39 4.86
N TYR A 129 -8.49 -1.92 5.84
CA TYR A 129 -8.14 -1.74 7.25
C TYR A 129 -7.30 -2.90 7.75
N ASN A 130 -6.24 -2.59 8.48
CA ASN A 130 -5.37 -3.57 9.10
C ASN A 130 -5.50 -3.51 10.63
N PRO A 131 -5.64 -4.65 11.34
CA PRO A 131 -5.58 -4.68 12.80
C PRO A 131 -4.31 -4.01 13.36
N LEU A 132 -4.42 -3.40 14.54
CA LEU A 132 -3.27 -2.72 15.17
C LEU A 132 -2.15 -3.69 15.52
N ASP A 133 -2.53 -4.85 16.05
CA ASP A 133 -1.67 -5.94 16.52
C ASP A 133 -1.11 -6.82 15.40
N ASP A 134 -1.62 -6.69 14.17
CA ASP A 134 -0.93 -7.16 12.98
C ASP A 134 0.26 -6.23 12.70
N ASN A 135 1.26 -6.36 13.57
CA ASN A 135 2.59 -5.78 13.49
C ASN A 135 3.45 -6.49 12.44
N HIS A 136 2.84 -7.30 11.58
CA HIS A 136 3.55 -8.15 10.64
C HIS A 136 4.46 -9.20 11.30
N ALA A 137 4.27 -9.51 12.58
CA ALA A 137 4.98 -10.60 13.27
C ALA A 137 4.63 -11.99 12.70
N THR A 138 3.46 -12.13 12.09
CA THR A 138 3.00 -13.33 11.36
C THR A 138 3.09 -13.14 9.85
N ILE A 139 3.89 -12.19 9.36
CA ILE A 139 4.09 -12.04 7.92
C ILE A 139 4.75 -13.31 7.38
N ASN A 140 4.10 -13.91 6.39
CA ASN A 140 4.73 -14.92 5.55
C ASN A 140 5.82 -14.24 4.70
N MET A 141 7.07 -14.34 5.13
CA MET A 141 8.23 -13.77 4.45
C MET A 141 8.50 -14.41 3.08
N ASP A 142 7.95 -15.60 2.78
CA ASP A 142 8.03 -16.21 1.45
C ASP A 142 7.30 -15.39 0.37
N ARG A 143 6.48 -14.42 0.78
CA ARG A 143 5.83 -13.46 -0.13
C ARG A 143 6.78 -12.38 -0.64
N TYR A 144 7.93 -12.21 0.00
CA TYR A 144 8.91 -11.18 -0.30
C TYR A 144 10.14 -11.78 -0.94
N ASP A 145 10.77 -11.03 -1.84
CA ASP A 145 11.97 -11.53 -2.50
C ASP A 145 13.10 -11.68 -1.48
N LYS A 146 13.82 -12.80 -1.57
CA LYS A 146 14.97 -13.08 -0.70
C LYS A 146 16.12 -12.12 -1.08
N PHE A 147 16.75 -11.50 -0.08
CA PHE A 147 17.85 -10.52 -0.17
C PHE A 147 17.50 -9.13 -0.69
N PRO A 148 18.07 -8.03 -0.14
CA PRO A 148 17.95 -6.72 -0.76
C PRO A 148 18.57 -6.81 -2.16
N ILE A 149 17.74 -6.66 -3.20
CA ILE A 149 18.27 -6.26 -4.50
C ILE A 149 18.90 -4.89 -4.23
N ASN A 150 20.18 -4.73 -4.58
CA ASN A 150 20.84 -3.43 -4.53
C ASN A 150 20.12 -2.51 -5.52
N GLY A 151 19.08 -1.82 -5.04
CA GLY A 151 18.23 -0.95 -5.84
C GLY A 151 16.75 -1.04 -5.46
N ILE A 152 16.07 0.09 -5.63
CA ILE A 152 14.65 0.15 -5.99
C ILE A 152 14.58 0.10 -7.51
#